data_AF-A0A918ALE7-F1
#
_entry.id   AF-A0A918ALE7-F1
#
_cell.length_a   1.000
_cell.length_b   1.000
_cell.length_c   1.000
_cell.angle_alpha   90.00
_cell.angle_beta   90.00
_cell.angle_gamma   90.00
#
_symmetry.space_group_name_H-M   'P 1'
#
loop_
_entity.id
_entity.type
_entity.pdbx_description
1 polymer ?
#
loop_
_entity_poly.entity_id
_entity_poly.type
_entity_poly.pdbx_seq_one_letter_code
_entity_poly.pdbx_strand_id
1 'polypeptide(L)'
;MARTTKPVTGRWRIVEMDKWDQDAIDLVEPGFIEFDRSGTGEFGFIAVNGGMDCRWSERDGRPFVEFSWEGNDEMDQASGRGWAVLAEDGTLTGHVFFHLGEDSGFRATPFPAVAKRGGR
;
A
#
# COMPACT_ATOMS: atom_id res chain seq x y z
N MET A 1 11.75 27.48 3.18
CA MET A 1 11.48 26.82 1.89
C MET A 1 11.00 25.41 2.19
N ALA A 2 9.76 25.05 1.82
CA ALA A 2 9.29 23.67 1.98
C ALA A 2 10.10 22.77 1.01
N ARG A 3 10.74 21.71 1.51
CA ARG A 3 11.25 20.64 0.64
C ARG A 3 10.04 19.99 -0.01
N THR A 4 9.95 20.07 -1.34
CA THR A 4 8.97 19.28 -2.10
C THR A 4 9.37 17.81 -1.98
N THR A 5 8.70 17.07 -1.11
CA THR A 5 8.90 15.62 -0.97
C THR A 5 8.36 14.94 -2.22
N LYS A 6 9.10 13.96 -2.76
CA LYS A 6 8.63 13.20 -3.93
C LYS A 6 7.49 12.30 -3.48
N PRO A 7 6.29 12.39 -4.09
CA PRO A 7 5.19 11.51 -3.73
C PRO A 7 5.52 10.07 -4.16
N VAL A 8 5.14 9.10 -3.32
CA VAL A 8 5.15 7.68 -3.70
C VAL A 8 3.85 7.46 -4.46
N THR A 9 3.88 7.32 -5.77
CA THR A 9 2.67 7.13 -6.58
C THR A 9 2.77 5.94 -7.50
N GLY A 10 1.70 5.15 -7.60
CA GLY A 10 1.65 3.92 -8.39
C GLY A 10 0.86 2.83 -7.70
N ARG A 11 0.84 1.64 -8.30
CA ARG A 11 0.23 0.43 -7.74
C ARG A 11 1.29 -0.65 -7.60
N TRP A 12 1.32 -1.30 -6.43
CA TRP A 12 2.23 -2.39 -6.10
C TRP A 12 1.47 -3.64 -5.70
N ARG A 13 2.01 -4.80 -6.08
CA ARG A 13 1.55 -6.13 -5.72
C ARG A 13 2.18 -6.52 -4.38
N ILE A 14 1.38 -6.81 -3.37
CA ILE A 14 1.84 -7.29 -2.05
C ILE A 14 2.27 -8.75 -2.18
N VAL A 15 3.57 -9.00 -2.16
CA VAL A 15 4.12 -10.34 -2.40
C VAL A 15 4.48 -11.09 -1.11
N GLU A 16 4.58 -10.37 0.02
CA GLU A 16 4.88 -10.96 1.33
C GLU A 16 4.19 -10.13 2.42
N MET A 17 3.68 -10.82 3.44
CA MET A 17 3.22 -10.24 4.71
C MET A 17 3.68 -11.12 5.87
N ASP A 18 3.89 -10.51 7.03
CA ASP A 18 4.39 -11.25 8.21
C ASP A 18 3.36 -12.26 8.77
N LYS A 19 2.06 -11.98 8.61
CA LYS A 19 0.98 -12.79 9.21
C LYS A 19 0.32 -13.80 8.29
N TRP A 20 0.39 -13.59 6.98
CA TRP A 20 -0.40 -14.32 6.01
C TRP A 20 0.47 -14.80 4.85
N ASP A 21 0.24 -16.04 4.42
CA ASP A 21 0.88 -16.58 3.23
C ASP A 21 0.28 -15.99 1.94
N GLN A 22 0.91 -16.30 0.80
CA GLN A 22 0.53 -15.67 -0.47
C GLN A 22 -0.90 -16.02 -0.91
N ASP A 23 -1.36 -17.24 -0.64
CA ASP A 23 -2.71 -17.69 -1.01
C ASP A 23 -3.77 -16.95 -0.18
N ALA A 24 -3.50 -16.71 1.11
CA ALA A 24 -4.34 -15.88 1.95
C ALA A 24 -4.33 -14.41 1.51
N ILE A 25 -3.14 -13.84 1.23
CA ILE A 25 -3.01 -12.45 0.73
C ILE A 25 -3.88 -12.25 -0.52
N ASP A 26 -3.99 -13.28 -1.37
CA ASP A 26 -4.70 -13.23 -2.65
C ASP A 26 -6.14 -13.75 -2.61
N LEU A 27 -6.73 -13.92 -1.42
CA LEU A 27 -8.02 -14.59 -1.23
C LEU A 27 -9.14 -14.02 -2.12
N VAL A 28 -9.29 -12.69 -2.19
CA VAL A 28 -10.33 -12.03 -3.00
C VAL A 28 -9.80 -11.60 -4.37
N GLU A 29 -8.62 -11.01 -4.40
CA GLU A 29 -7.88 -10.62 -5.60
C GLU A 29 -6.39 -10.53 -5.27
N PRO A 30 -5.49 -10.41 -6.27
CA PRO A 30 -4.07 -10.21 -5.99
C PRO A 30 -3.86 -9.02 -5.04
N GLY A 31 -3.38 -9.31 -3.83
CA GLY A 31 -3.18 -8.28 -2.81
C GLY A 31 -2.34 -7.11 -3.32
N PHE A 32 -2.77 -5.89 -3.06
CA PHE A 32 -2.19 -4.68 -3.63
C PHE A 32 -2.24 -3.50 -2.66
N ILE A 33 -1.37 -2.52 -2.94
CA ILE A 33 -1.43 -1.18 -2.36
C ILE A 33 -1.20 -0.16 -3.48
N GLU A 34 -2.04 0.86 -3.52
CA GLU A 34 -2.03 1.94 -4.50
C GLU A 34 -1.97 3.30 -3.82
N PHE A 35 -1.14 4.17 -4.35
CA PHE A 35 -0.96 5.54 -3.90
C PHE A 35 -1.17 6.51 -5.07
N ASP A 36 -2.04 7.49 -4.88
CA ASP A 36 -2.33 8.49 -5.90
C ASP A 36 -1.57 9.82 -5.67
N ARG A 37 -1.71 10.73 -6.65
CA ARG A 37 -1.07 12.04 -6.60
C ARG A 37 -1.82 13.07 -5.74
N SER A 38 -3.08 12.82 -5.40
CA SER A 38 -3.90 13.70 -4.56
C SER A 38 -3.60 13.56 -3.07
N GLY A 39 -2.78 12.60 -2.67
CA GLY A 39 -2.53 12.30 -1.25
C GLY A 39 -3.56 11.33 -0.69
N THR A 40 -4.21 10.55 -1.55
CA THR A 40 -5.08 9.44 -1.19
C THR A 40 -4.51 8.13 -1.75
N GLY A 41 -5.19 7.02 -1.49
CA GLY A 41 -4.82 5.72 -2.01
C GLY A 41 -5.80 4.65 -1.55
N GLU A 42 -5.51 3.40 -1.91
CA GLU A 42 -6.29 2.25 -1.50
C GLU A 42 -5.43 1.00 -1.41
N PHE A 43 -5.89 0.01 -0.66
CA PHE A 43 -5.29 -1.32 -0.63
C PHE A 43 -6.36 -2.39 -0.57
N GLY A 44 -5.98 -3.60 -0.95
CA GLY A 44 -6.76 -4.81 -0.73
C GLY A 44 -5.84 -6.00 -0.51
N PHE A 45 -6.14 -6.84 0.48
CA PHE A 45 -5.50 -8.13 0.71
C PHE A 45 -6.43 -9.00 1.56
N ILE A 46 -6.40 -10.32 1.39
CA ILE A 46 -7.37 -11.23 2.04
C ILE A 46 -8.79 -10.75 1.72
N ALA A 47 -9.63 -10.54 2.73
CA ALA A 47 -10.96 -9.94 2.65
C ALA A 47 -10.98 -8.51 3.25
N VAL A 48 -9.80 -7.88 3.34
CA VAL A 48 -9.63 -6.51 3.82
C VAL A 48 -9.48 -5.56 2.64
N ASN A 49 -10.18 -4.43 2.69
CA ASN A 49 -9.97 -3.29 1.80
C ASN A 49 -10.04 -1.98 2.58
N GLY A 50 -9.37 -0.95 2.09
CA GLY A 50 -9.43 0.37 2.71
C GLY A 50 -8.96 1.50 1.82
N GLY A 51 -9.63 2.64 1.94
CA GLY A 51 -9.18 3.92 1.39
C GLY A 51 -8.23 4.61 2.37
N MET A 52 -7.24 5.33 1.84
CA MET A 52 -6.14 5.91 2.61
C MET A 52 -6.09 7.44 2.49
N ASP A 53 -5.81 8.15 3.59
CA ASP A 53 -5.32 9.54 3.61
C ASP A 53 -3.81 9.51 3.87
N CYS A 54 -3.03 10.01 2.90
CA CYS A 54 -1.58 9.83 2.81
C CYS A 54 -0.81 11.13 3.06
N ARG A 55 0.27 11.03 3.83
CA ARG A 55 1.22 12.13 4.12
C ARG A 55 2.62 11.77 3.64
N TRP A 56 3.09 12.48 2.62
CA TRP A 56 4.40 12.27 2.01
C TRP A 56 5.51 12.93 2.82
N SER A 57 6.54 12.16 3.13
CA SER A 57 7.75 12.66 3.75
C SER A 57 9.00 11.97 3.16
N GLU A 58 10.14 12.12 3.83
CA GLU A 58 11.38 11.46 3.48
C GLU A 58 11.95 10.80 4.72
N ARG A 59 12.41 9.55 4.59
CA ARG A 59 13.07 8.81 5.66
C ARG A 59 14.36 8.20 5.13
N ASP A 60 15.48 8.56 5.75
CA ASP A 60 16.82 8.14 5.33
C ASP A 60 17.11 8.40 3.85
N GLY A 61 16.69 9.58 3.34
CA GLY A 61 16.87 9.96 1.94
C GLY A 61 15.89 9.32 0.95
N ARG A 62 14.98 8.46 1.42
CA ARG A 62 14.02 7.73 0.57
C ARG A 62 12.60 8.29 0.70
N PRO A 63 11.81 8.28 -0.39
CA PRO A 63 10.39 8.63 -0.32
C PRO A 63 9.66 7.75 0.69
N PHE A 64 8.90 8.39 1.58
CA PHE A 64 8.16 7.74 2.65
C PHE A 64 6.72 8.25 2.67
N VAL A 65 5.80 7.38 3.05
CA VAL A 65 4.39 7.72 3.23
C VAL A 65 3.91 7.16 4.54
N GLU A 66 3.20 8.00 5.29
CA GLU A 66 2.34 7.58 6.40
C GLU A 66 0.90 7.72 5.96
N PHE A 67 0.04 6.81 6.40
CA PHE A 67 -1.38 6.88 6.07
C PHE A 67 -2.26 6.44 7.23
N SER A 68 -3.44 7.06 7.34
CA SER A 68 -4.59 6.46 8.03
C SER A 68 -5.50 5.82 6.99
N TRP A 69 -6.27 4.82 7.39
CA TRP A 69 -7.21 4.15 6.49
C TRP A 69 -8.53 3.79 7.17
N GLU A 70 -9.58 3.73 6.37
CA GLU A 70 -10.90 3.20 6.73
C GLU A 70 -11.43 2.28 5.63
N GLY A 71 -12.20 1.27 6.01
CA GLY A 71 -12.73 0.29 5.06
C GLY A 71 -13.38 -0.89 5.77
N ASN A 72 -13.15 -2.10 5.28
CA ASN A 72 -13.79 -3.31 5.78
C ASN A 72 -12.80 -4.46 5.96
N ASP A 73 -13.07 -5.33 6.93
CA ASP A 73 -12.46 -6.64 7.14
C ASP A 73 -13.59 -7.68 7.21
N GLU A 74 -13.68 -8.58 6.23
CA GLU A 74 -14.72 -9.62 6.18
C GLU A 74 -16.17 -9.09 6.34
N MET A 75 -16.45 -7.91 5.77
CA MET A 75 -17.73 -7.14 5.84
C MET A 75 -17.94 -6.32 7.12
N ASP A 76 -17.04 -6.42 8.11
CA ASP A 76 -17.09 -5.57 9.28
C ASP A 76 -16.28 -4.29 9.06
N GLN A 77 -16.79 -3.16 9.55
CA GLN A 77 -16.09 -1.89 9.42
C GLN A 77 -14.75 -1.95 10.17
N ALA A 78 -13.67 -1.63 9.47
CA ALA A 78 -12.33 -1.59 10.01
C ALA A 78 -11.64 -0.27 9.69
N SER A 79 -10.63 0.07 10.48
CA SER A 79 -9.81 1.25 10.27
C SER A 79 -8.44 1.03 10.88
N GLY A 80 -7.50 1.92 10.56
CA GLY A 80 -6.18 1.85 11.12
C GLY A 80 -5.20 2.86 10.53
N ARG A 81 -3.93 2.47 10.52
CA ARG A 81 -2.84 3.28 9.98
C ARG A 81 -1.77 2.41 9.34
N GLY A 82 -0.83 3.03 8.67
CA GLY A 82 0.34 2.34 8.16
C GLY A 82 1.38 3.30 7.62
N TRP A 83 2.44 2.71 7.10
CA TRP A 83 3.49 3.43 6.40
C TRP A 83 4.14 2.56 5.33
N ALA A 84 4.78 3.21 4.36
CA ALA A 84 5.61 2.54 3.36
C ALA A 84 6.83 3.40 2.99
N VAL A 85 7.93 2.73 2.65
CA VAL A 85 9.15 3.35 2.09
C VAL A 85 9.40 2.78 0.69
N LEU A 86 9.73 3.66 -0.25
CA LEU A 86 10.11 3.28 -1.62
C LEU A 86 11.62 3.04 -1.70
N ALA A 87 12.00 1.81 -2.06
CA ALA A 87 13.38 1.44 -2.33
C ALA A 87 13.83 1.87 -3.74
N GLU A 88 15.14 1.87 -3.98
CA GLU A 88 15.74 2.29 -5.26
C GLU A 88 15.37 1.37 -6.43
N ASP A 89 15.09 0.09 -6.14
CA ASP A 89 14.63 -0.90 -7.12
C ASP A 89 13.13 -0.82 -7.43
N GLY A 90 12.42 0.16 -6.83
CA GLY A 90 11.00 0.38 -7.00
C GLY A 90 10.10 -0.46 -6.08
N THR A 91 10.66 -1.31 -5.23
CA THR A 91 9.88 -2.08 -4.25
C THR A 91 9.42 -1.20 -3.08
N LEU A 92 8.31 -1.58 -2.47
CA LEU A 92 7.85 -1.03 -1.21
C LEU A 92 8.12 -2.01 -0.08
N THR A 93 8.54 -1.47 1.05
CA THR A 93 8.44 -2.14 2.36
C THR A 93 7.60 -1.26 3.26
N GLY A 94 6.72 -1.85 4.03
CA GLY A 94 5.83 -1.09 4.89
C GLY A 94 5.25 -1.91 6.01
N HIS A 95 4.30 -1.31 6.70
CA HIS A 95 3.57 -1.93 7.79
C HIS A 95 2.14 -1.40 7.82
N VAL A 96 1.17 -2.30 8.00
CA VAL A 96 -0.25 -1.96 8.20
C VAL A 96 -0.67 -2.33 9.62
N PHE A 97 -1.39 -1.44 10.28
CA PHE A 97 -1.91 -1.61 11.63
C PHE A 97 -3.43 -1.49 11.60
N PHE A 98 -4.13 -2.44 12.21
CA PHE A 98 -5.56 -2.34 12.48
C PHE A 98 -5.78 -1.65 13.83
N HIS A 99 -6.75 -0.74 13.88
CA HIS A 99 -7.13 -0.10 15.12
C HIS A 99 -7.64 -1.14 16.13
N LEU A 100 -7.00 -1.23 17.30
CA LEU A 100 -7.29 -2.23 18.34
C LEU A 100 -7.19 -3.69 17.87
N GLY A 101 -6.43 -3.93 16.81
CA GLY A 101 -6.29 -5.24 16.22
C GLY A 101 -4.83 -5.61 16.00
N GLU A 102 -4.66 -6.44 15.00
CA GLU A 102 -3.39 -6.96 14.56
C GLU A 102 -2.62 -5.96 13.68
N ASP A 103 -1.35 -6.24 13.46
CA ASP A 103 -0.49 -5.52 12.53
C ASP A 103 0.33 -6.51 11.70
N SER A 104 0.77 -6.08 10.53
CA SER A 104 1.64 -6.88 9.67
C SER A 104 2.59 -5.99 8.89
N GLY A 105 3.87 -6.36 8.87
CA GLY A 105 4.80 -5.91 7.86
C GLY A 105 4.39 -6.45 6.49
N PHE A 106 4.78 -5.73 5.44
CA PHE A 106 4.58 -6.16 4.07
C PHE A 106 5.75 -5.78 3.16
N ARG A 107 5.93 -6.56 2.10
CA ARG A 107 6.77 -6.22 0.94
C ARG A 107 5.92 -6.24 -0.32
N ALA A 108 6.08 -5.22 -1.16
CA ALA A 108 5.35 -5.13 -2.41
C ALA A 108 6.26 -4.75 -3.59
N THR A 109 5.97 -5.31 -4.77
CA THR A 109 6.72 -5.04 -6.01
C THR A 109 5.84 -4.26 -6.98
N PRO A 110 6.39 -3.38 -7.84
CA PRO A 110 5.59 -2.71 -8.86
C PRO A 110 4.79 -3.74 -9.68
N PHE A 111 3.53 -3.45 -9.97
CA PHE A 111 2.83 -4.26 -10.97
C PHE A 111 3.60 -4.20 -12.30
N PRO A 112 3.69 -5.32 -13.05
CA PRO A 112 4.19 -5.27 -14.41
C PRO A 112 3.41 -4.18 -15.14
N ALA A 113 4.13 -3.24 -15.78
CA ALA A 113 3.47 -2.25 -16.61
C ALA A 113 2.58 -3.00 -17.60
N VAL A 114 1.26 -2.78 -17.56
CA VAL A 114 0.39 -3.27 -18.61
C VAL A 114 0.91 -2.60 -19.87
N ALA A 115 1.55 -3.38 -20.75
CA ALA A 115 1.94 -2.90 -22.06
C ALA A 115 0.69 -2.27 -22.67
N LYS A 116 0.74 -0.96 -22.96
CA LYS A 116 -0.37 -0.29 -23.64
C LYS A 116 -0.73 -1.16 -24.84
N ARG A 117 -1.92 -1.76 -24.84
CA ARG A 117 -2.45 -2.42 -26.04
C ARG A 117 -2.47 -1.35 -27.11
N GLY A 118 -1.55 -1.45 -28.06
CA GLY A 118 -1.47 -0.54 -29.19
C GLY A 118 -2.76 -0.63 -30.00
N GLY A 119 -3.34 0.53 -30.28
CA GLY A 119 -4.12 0.81 -31.48
C GLY A 119 -5.45 0.08 -31.66
N ARG A 120 -6.53 0.86 -31.66
CA ARG A 120 -7.18 1.24 -32.92
C ARG A 120 -7.60 2.70 -32.85
#